data_AF-A0A3E0Q6W0-F1
#
_entry.id   AF-A0A3E0Q6W0-F1
#
_cell.length_a   1.000
_cell.length_b   1.000
_cell.length_c   1.000
_cell.angle_alpha   90.00
_cell.angle_beta   90.00
_cell.angle_gamma   90.00
#
_symmetry.space_group_name_H-M   'P 1'
#
loop_
_entity.id
_entity.type
_entity.pdbx_description
1 polymer ?
#
loop_
_entity_poly.entity_id
_entity_poly.type
_entity_poly.pdbx_seq_one_letter_code
_entity_poly.pdbx_strand_id
1 'polypeptide(L)'
;MPQQTWIIGSGPDCDLVVDNSAVSSRHCRLEADGDTLTLHDLDSTNGTFVNGEQLTASRVVTTDDQITLGQSQPMPWPQEIKPTPQPAPRSAPKGPQQQAITVGRAAGNDVVLNEAHVSSQHARLTITGDDILLEDLGSTNGTAVGNVENKISRATVKPGDTVYFGSAPYTVSDLLSRAQASPRTVQAGETASGRIVPIAVVLGVVLLGLVVWIAFPDRAANDGADDPSPALAENEPDEPPAVAEVNESNTTDAPPEDALTDEERLAHALFVVVCSNSARHPQFRVGTAFAVDEHHLATTASVIRAMEDLQQNGYEQAFLYSPPTQQELPLLSTHVHPEYTRANQEARAAQQRHDDLIDNLESDPPDEAALEALKQQLLASRVEALDAIDRQTVYDVAVIEVESPLAHWLSGAPPETTLRPNLRLTVTGLAFDLEDPFFNPNEPLEPHSMTSRVRQLVPGESAQRLLAGATKDHLEYAYLGSPALNAQGEVVAVYARPTPPAPDADEAEPPDTFDAPLFERIRECLTHAP
;
A
#
# COMPACT_ATOMS: atom_id res chain seq x y z
N MET A 1 -11.57 33.69 19.92
CA MET A 1 -11.86 34.47 18.70
C MET A 1 -12.36 33.48 17.65
N PRO A 2 -13.19 33.86 16.66
CA PRO A 2 -13.49 32.94 15.56
C PRO A 2 -12.18 32.56 14.83
N GLN A 3 -12.05 31.30 14.43
CA GLN A 3 -10.94 30.81 13.62
C GLN A 3 -10.94 31.56 12.29
N GLN A 4 -9.83 32.21 11.95
CA GLN A 4 -9.69 32.94 10.69
C GLN A 4 -8.79 32.13 9.76
N THR A 5 -9.19 32.00 8.50
CA THR A 5 -8.50 31.16 7.52
C THR A 5 -8.23 31.99 6.26
N TRP A 6 -7.02 31.86 5.71
CA TRP A 6 -6.63 32.44 4.43
C TRP A 6 -6.07 31.38 3.51
N ILE A 7 -6.46 31.42 2.25
CA ILE A 7 -5.91 30.61 1.16
C ILE A 7 -4.96 31.48 0.34
N ILE A 8 -3.73 30.98 0.15
CA ILE A 8 -2.66 31.67 -0.57
C ILE A 8 -2.29 30.84 -1.80
N GLY A 9 -2.25 31.46 -2.98
CA GLY A 9 -2.00 30.76 -4.24
C GLY A 9 -2.02 31.70 -5.44
N SER A 10 -1.83 31.17 -6.66
CA SER A 10 -1.90 31.95 -7.90
C SER A 10 -3.30 32.06 -8.49
N GLY A 11 -4.26 31.31 -7.95
CA GLY A 11 -5.66 31.30 -8.40
C GLY A 11 -6.38 32.61 -8.05
N PRO A 12 -7.28 33.09 -8.92
CA PRO A 12 -8.04 34.33 -8.68
C PRO A 12 -9.06 34.22 -7.54
N ASP A 13 -9.31 33.01 -7.03
CA ASP A 13 -10.18 32.69 -5.90
C ASP A 13 -9.45 32.66 -4.54
N CYS A 14 -8.13 32.89 -4.51
CA CYS A 14 -7.37 32.94 -3.27
C CYS A 14 -7.54 34.27 -2.53
N ASP A 15 -7.49 34.21 -1.19
CA ASP A 15 -7.53 35.39 -0.32
C ASP A 15 -6.28 36.26 -0.50
N LEU A 16 -5.13 35.62 -0.74
CA LEU A 16 -3.87 36.28 -1.10
C LEU A 16 -3.34 35.69 -2.41
N VAL A 17 -3.44 36.47 -3.48
CA VAL A 17 -3.03 36.05 -4.82
C VAL A 17 -1.55 36.37 -5.07
N VAL A 18 -0.77 35.38 -5.47
CA VAL A 18 0.65 35.49 -5.85
C VAL A 18 0.79 35.15 -7.33
N ASP A 19 1.03 36.15 -8.16
CA ASP A 19 1.23 35.99 -9.61
C ASP A 19 2.64 35.46 -9.92
N ASN A 20 2.82 34.15 -9.75
CA ASN A 20 4.05 33.44 -10.07
C ASN A 20 3.73 32.00 -10.50
N SER A 21 4.30 31.56 -11.63
CA SER A 21 4.08 30.23 -12.20
C SER A 21 4.57 29.07 -11.33
N ALA A 22 5.48 29.32 -10.37
CA ALA A 22 5.93 28.32 -9.40
C ALA A 22 4.96 28.13 -8.22
N VAL A 23 3.89 28.93 -8.14
CA VAL A 23 2.90 28.89 -7.06
C VAL A 23 1.61 28.27 -7.59
N SER A 24 1.23 27.12 -7.04
CA SER A 24 -0.04 26.44 -7.33
C SER A 24 -1.26 27.35 -7.12
N SER A 25 -2.37 27.04 -7.81
CA SER A 25 -3.59 27.86 -7.78
C SER A 25 -4.13 28.05 -6.38
N ARG A 26 -4.08 27.03 -5.52
CA ARG A 26 -4.29 27.07 -4.07
C ARG A 26 -3.11 26.37 -3.42
N HIS A 27 -2.09 27.11 -3.00
CA HIS A 27 -0.78 26.55 -2.63
C HIS A 27 -0.71 26.17 -1.16
N CYS A 28 -1.09 27.08 -0.27
CA CYS A 28 -1.09 26.82 1.16
C CYS A 28 -2.26 27.54 1.84
N ARG A 29 -2.57 27.09 3.04
CA ARG A 29 -3.61 27.66 3.90
C ARG A 29 -2.99 28.09 5.22
N LEU A 30 -3.27 29.32 5.64
CA LEU A 30 -2.90 29.82 6.95
C LEU A 30 -4.16 29.90 7.81
N GLU A 31 -4.13 29.30 9.00
CA GLU A 31 -5.22 29.36 9.98
C GLU A 31 -4.75 30.06 11.24
N ALA A 32 -5.54 31.02 11.73
CA ALA A 32 -5.37 31.65 13.02
C ALA A 32 -6.41 31.12 14.01
N ASP A 33 -5.92 30.54 15.10
CA ASP A 33 -6.71 30.25 16.30
C ASP A 33 -6.08 30.96 17.51
N GLY A 34 -6.71 32.06 17.92
CA GLY A 34 -6.18 32.96 18.96
C GLY A 34 -4.86 33.59 18.52
N ASP A 35 -3.77 33.26 19.24
CA ASP A 35 -2.41 33.73 18.94
C ASP A 35 -1.57 32.71 18.16
N THR A 36 -2.15 31.56 17.78
CA THR A 36 -1.46 30.49 17.06
C THR A 36 -1.79 30.58 15.57
N LEU A 37 -0.75 30.69 14.74
CA LEU A 37 -0.87 30.57 13.29
C LEU A 37 -0.40 29.19 12.86
N THR A 38 -1.26 28.44 12.17
CA THR A 38 -0.92 27.12 11.61
C THR A 38 -0.90 27.23 10.10
N LEU A 39 0.22 26.83 9.50
CA LEU A 39 0.41 26.78 8.07
C LEU A 39 0.22 25.34 7.59
N HIS A 40 -0.59 25.18 6.55
CA HIS A 40 -0.86 23.93 5.87
C HIS A 40 -0.42 24.07 4.42
N ASP A 41 0.39 23.16 3.92
CA ASP A 41 0.55 22.99 2.48
C ASP A 41 -0.72 22.31 1.93
N LEU A 42 -1.26 22.79 0.81
CA LEU A 42 -2.47 22.24 0.18
C LEU A 42 -2.10 21.31 -0.98
N ASP A 43 -1.11 20.45 -0.74
CA ASP A 43 -0.51 19.57 -1.74
C ASP A 43 0.02 20.35 -2.95
N SER A 44 0.84 21.35 -2.65
CA SER A 44 1.37 22.26 -3.65
C SER A 44 2.49 21.62 -4.45
N THR A 45 2.45 21.83 -5.77
CA THR A 45 3.37 21.22 -6.75
C THR A 45 4.84 21.44 -6.43
N ASN A 46 5.20 22.61 -5.90
CA ASN A 46 6.58 22.96 -5.58
C ASN A 46 6.87 22.97 -4.08
N GLY A 47 5.88 22.64 -3.24
CA GLY A 47 5.97 22.63 -1.78
C GLY A 47 6.02 24.02 -1.13
N THR A 48 5.47 24.12 0.06
CA THR A 48 5.68 25.27 0.96
C THR A 48 6.90 24.98 1.85
N PHE A 49 7.78 25.96 2.06
CA PHE A 49 8.96 25.80 2.93
C PHE A 49 8.91 26.80 4.08
N VAL A 50 9.35 26.37 5.26
CA VAL A 50 9.47 27.20 6.46
C VAL A 50 10.94 27.19 6.90
N ASN A 51 11.59 28.35 6.83
CA ASN A 51 13.01 28.54 7.12
C ASN A 51 13.94 27.63 6.29
N GLY A 52 13.55 27.32 5.05
CA GLY A 52 14.31 26.49 4.11
C GLY A 52 14.04 24.98 4.20
N GLU A 53 13.19 24.53 5.13
CA GLU A 53 12.75 23.14 5.24
C GLU A 53 11.35 22.99 4.64
N GLN A 54 11.13 21.97 3.82
CA GLN A 54 9.83 21.72 3.20
C GLN A 54 8.80 21.30 4.26
N LEU A 55 7.61 21.87 4.15
CA LEU A 55 6.48 21.62 5.02
C LEU A 55 5.78 20.32 4.60
N THR A 56 6.19 19.19 5.16
CA THR A 56 5.61 17.87 4.88
C THR A 56 4.36 17.56 5.71
N ALA A 57 4.09 18.37 6.73
CA ALA A 57 2.88 18.34 7.54
C ALA A 57 2.60 19.73 8.10
N SER A 58 1.36 19.99 8.52
CA SER A 58 0.95 21.31 9.02
C SER A 58 1.79 21.75 10.23
N ARG A 59 2.25 22.99 10.25
CA ARG A 59 3.22 23.52 11.22
C ARG A 59 2.72 24.83 11.82
N VAL A 60 2.90 25.00 13.13
CA VAL A 60 2.72 26.29 13.78
C VAL A 60 3.88 27.22 13.40
N VAL A 61 3.55 28.41 12.90
CA VAL A 61 4.50 29.40 12.39
C VAL A 61 4.30 30.74 13.10
N THR A 62 5.32 31.59 13.09
CA THR A 62 5.21 32.98 13.51
C THR A 62 5.49 33.92 12.34
N THR A 63 5.12 35.19 12.44
CA THR A 63 5.43 36.19 11.40
C THR A 63 6.92 36.45 11.23
N ASP A 64 7.78 35.92 12.11
CA ASP A 64 9.23 35.99 12.00
C ASP A 64 9.83 34.84 11.17
N ASP A 65 9.05 33.79 10.89
CA ASP A 65 9.46 32.68 10.03
C ASP A 65 9.55 33.09 8.56
N GLN A 66 10.57 32.61 7.87
CA GLN A 66 10.71 32.79 6.43
C GLN A 66 9.95 31.68 5.71
N ILE A 67 8.77 32.02 5.18
CA ILE A 67 7.97 31.07 4.43
C ILE A 67 8.11 31.36 2.94
N THR A 68 8.41 30.33 2.15
CA THR A 68 8.43 30.39 0.69
C THR A 68 7.45 29.39 0.09
N LEU A 69 6.79 29.81 -0.98
CA LEU A 69 5.96 29.02 -1.88
C LEU A 69 6.89 28.54 -3.01
N GLY A 70 7.18 27.26 -3.08
CA GLY A 70 8.33 26.76 -3.81
C GLY A 70 9.67 27.22 -3.24
N GLN A 71 10.76 26.95 -3.96
CA GLN A 71 12.13 27.14 -3.45
C GLN A 71 12.54 28.61 -3.22
N SER A 72 11.81 29.59 -3.75
CA SER A 72 12.28 30.98 -3.73
C SER A 72 11.23 32.09 -3.68
N GLN A 73 9.92 31.81 -3.82
CA GLN A 73 8.91 32.86 -3.82
C GLN A 73 8.39 33.08 -2.38
N PRO A 74 8.64 34.23 -1.72
CA PRO A 74 8.16 34.43 -0.36
C PRO A 74 6.63 34.47 -0.29
N MET A 75 6.07 33.87 0.76
CA MET A 75 4.63 33.90 1.02
C MET A 75 4.21 35.30 1.53
N PRO A 76 3.16 35.92 0.97
CA PRO A 76 2.60 37.15 1.53
C PRO A 76 1.86 36.85 2.85
N TRP A 77 2.06 37.71 3.87
CA TRP A 77 1.32 37.63 5.12
C TRP A 77 0.04 38.49 5.08
N PRO A 78 -1.10 38.02 5.64
CA PRO A 78 -2.31 38.82 5.79
C PRO A 78 -2.07 40.08 6.65
N GLN A 79 -2.58 41.24 6.20
CA GLN A 79 -2.38 42.53 6.91
C GLN A 79 -3.12 42.63 8.27
N GLU A 80 -4.05 41.72 8.56
CA GLU A 80 -4.87 41.73 9.79
C GLU A 80 -4.25 40.96 10.97
N ILE A 81 -3.08 40.31 10.79
CA ILE A 81 -2.36 39.64 11.88
C ILE A 81 -1.80 40.73 12.82
N LYS A 82 -2.39 40.90 14.01
CA LYS A 82 -1.89 41.85 15.02
C LYS A 82 -0.54 41.36 15.56
N PRO A 83 0.59 42.03 15.28
CA PRO A 83 1.89 41.59 15.78
C PRO A 83 2.05 42.06 17.23
N THR A 84 2.40 41.15 18.14
CA THR A 84 2.94 41.55 19.45
C THR A 84 4.46 41.30 19.44
N PRO A 85 5.29 42.31 19.79
CA PRO A 85 6.74 42.24 19.58
C PRO A 85 7.44 41.24 20.52
N GLN A 86 8.29 40.39 19.95
CA GLN A 86 9.20 39.50 20.67
C GLN A 86 10.37 40.29 21.30
N PRO A 87 10.81 39.98 22.53
CA PRO A 87 12.07 40.51 23.06
C PRO A 87 13.28 39.81 22.43
N ALA A 88 14.25 40.62 22.01
CA ALA A 88 15.52 40.27 21.36
C ALA A 88 16.38 39.19 22.07
N PRO A 89 17.30 38.51 21.36
CA PRO A 89 17.97 37.30 21.85
C PRO A 89 19.05 37.64 22.88
N ARG A 90 19.04 36.93 24.02
CA ARG A 90 20.16 36.87 24.95
C ARG A 90 20.37 35.44 25.44
N SER A 91 21.59 34.94 25.18
CA SER A 91 22.38 34.02 25.99
C SER A 91 21.64 32.86 26.68
N ALA A 92 21.89 31.64 26.22
CA ALA A 92 21.41 30.38 26.80
C ALA A 92 21.45 30.36 28.36
N PRO A 93 20.31 30.17 29.04
CA PRO A 93 20.27 29.48 30.30
C PRO A 93 20.23 27.97 30.02
N LYS A 94 20.96 27.18 30.82
CA LYS A 94 20.72 25.72 30.90
C LYS A 94 19.23 25.51 31.18
N GLY A 95 18.48 25.08 30.16
CA GLY A 95 17.11 24.61 30.32
C GLY A 95 17.07 23.40 31.27
N PRO A 96 15.87 23.02 31.74
CA PRO A 96 15.69 21.85 32.60
C PRO A 96 16.42 20.64 32.03
N GLN A 97 17.07 19.84 32.90
CA GLN A 97 17.78 18.62 32.49
C GLN A 97 16.78 17.70 31.78
N GLN A 98 16.86 17.64 30.45
CA GLN A 98 16.04 16.74 29.65
C GLN A 98 16.66 15.35 29.74
N GLN A 99 15.94 14.41 30.32
CA GLN A 99 16.35 13.02 30.34
C GLN A 99 15.69 12.31 29.15
N ALA A 100 16.50 11.85 28.20
CA ALA A 100 16.04 11.03 27.10
C ALA A 100 16.19 9.54 27.46
N ILE A 101 15.12 8.78 27.26
CA ILE A 101 15.08 7.32 27.42
C ILE A 101 14.73 6.73 26.06
N THR A 102 15.62 5.90 25.53
CA THR A 102 15.45 5.22 24.25
C THR A 102 14.79 3.85 24.44
N VAL A 103 13.82 3.52 23.58
CA VAL A 103 13.06 2.27 23.62
C VAL A 103 13.19 1.56 22.28
N GLY A 104 13.53 0.27 22.29
CA GLY A 104 13.62 -0.53 21.09
C GLY A 104 14.15 -1.93 21.34
N ARG A 105 14.23 -2.75 20.29
CA ARG A 105 14.66 -4.16 20.40
C ARG A 105 16.17 -4.33 20.52
N ALA A 106 16.97 -3.40 20.01
CA ALA A 106 18.42 -3.51 20.09
C ALA A 106 18.93 -3.33 21.53
N ALA A 107 19.97 -4.08 21.90
CA ALA A 107 20.56 -4.05 23.25
C ALA A 107 21.17 -2.70 23.65
N GLY A 108 21.31 -1.75 22.70
CA GLY A 108 21.82 -0.40 22.94
C GLY A 108 20.79 0.60 23.52
N ASN A 109 19.51 0.24 23.58
CA ASN A 109 18.45 1.09 24.11
C ASN A 109 18.41 1.08 25.65
N ASP A 110 17.89 2.16 26.25
CA ASP A 110 17.70 2.26 27.71
C ASP A 110 16.61 1.29 28.21
N VAL A 111 15.60 1.05 27.38
CA VAL A 111 14.58 0.01 27.57
C VAL A 111 14.61 -0.94 26.38
N VAL A 112 15.02 -2.18 26.64
CA VAL A 112 15.10 -3.23 25.62
C VAL A 112 13.82 -4.06 25.65
N LEU A 113 13.10 -4.08 24.52
CA LEU A 113 11.88 -4.88 24.34
C LEU A 113 12.17 -5.98 23.30
N ASN A 114 12.31 -7.23 23.75
CA ASN A 114 12.69 -8.37 22.90
C ASN A 114 11.49 -8.93 22.11
N GLU A 115 10.80 -8.07 21.36
CA GLU A 115 9.61 -8.43 20.59
C GLU A 115 9.81 -8.10 19.11
N ALA A 116 9.44 -9.03 18.23
CA ALA A 116 9.73 -8.93 16.79
C ALA A 116 9.11 -7.70 16.11
N HIS A 117 7.99 -7.20 16.64
CA HIS A 117 7.26 -6.05 16.10
C HIS A 117 7.75 -4.69 16.63
N VAL A 118 8.80 -4.70 17.48
CA VAL A 118 9.50 -3.49 17.94
C VAL A 118 10.78 -3.30 17.13
N SER A 119 10.85 -2.22 16.35
CA SER A 119 12.08 -1.79 15.65
C SER A 119 13.30 -1.66 16.57
N SER A 120 14.49 -1.82 15.97
CA SER A 120 15.78 -1.78 16.68
C SER A 120 15.97 -0.48 17.48
N GLN A 121 15.59 0.67 16.92
CA GLN A 121 15.36 1.94 17.62
C GLN A 121 13.93 2.36 17.28
N HIS A 122 13.01 2.32 18.25
CA HIS A 122 11.58 2.44 17.96
C HIS A 122 11.05 3.81 18.36
N ALA A 123 11.28 4.19 19.62
CA ALA A 123 10.73 5.42 20.17
C ALA A 123 11.67 6.03 21.21
N ARG A 124 11.45 7.30 21.52
CA ARG A 124 12.17 8.06 22.54
C ARG A 124 11.17 8.74 23.48
N LEU A 125 11.38 8.54 24.78
CA LEU A 125 10.73 9.35 25.82
C LEU A 125 11.68 10.48 26.23
N THR A 126 11.23 11.73 26.12
CA THR A 126 11.97 12.90 26.62
C THR A 126 11.23 13.47 27.82
N ILE A 127 11.88 13.41 28.97
CA ILE A 127 11.33 13.88 30.24
C ILE A 127 11.85 15.28 30.52
N THR A 128 10.94 16.24 30.66
CA THR A 128 11.25 17.63 31.01
C THR A 128 10.42 18.03 32.23
N GLY A 129 10.99 17.93 33.43
CA GLY A 129 10.21 18.13 34.66
C GLY A 129 9.19 17.00 34.84
N ASP A 130 7.89 17.34 34.91
CA ASP A 130 6.79 16.36 35.00
C ASP A 130 6.21 15.97 33.62
N ASP A 131 6.65 16.65 32.54
CA ASP A 131 6.17 16.39 31.19
C ASP A 131 6.97 15.28 30.52
N ILE A 132 6.28 14.28 29.97
CA ILE A 132 6.88 13.17 29.23
C ILE A 132 6.40 13.25 27.79
N LEU A 133 7.33 13.53 26.88
CA LEU A 133 7.07 13.50 25.44
C LEU A 133 7.50 12.14 24.89
N LEU A 134 6.56 11.41 24.30
CA LEU A 134 6.83 10.21 23.52
C LEU A 134 6.96 10.59 22.04
N GLU A 135 8.04 10.16 21.40
CA GLU A 135 8.35 10.43 20.00
C GLU A 135 8.68 9.11 19.29
N ASP A 136 8.02 8.86 18.16
CA ASP A 136 8.35 7.76 17.27
C ASP A 136 9.58 8.12 16.42
N LEU A 137 10.53 7.19 16.28
CA LEU A 137 11.79 7.45 15.57
C LEU A 137 11.79 6.95 14.12
N GLY A 138 10.62 6.80 13.50
CA GLY A 138 10.47 6.18 12.19
C GLY A 138 10.37 4.66 12.32
N SER A 139 9.65 4.17 13.33
CA SER A 139 9.50 2.74 13.55
C SER A 139 8.62 2.09 12.49
N THR A 140 8.91 0.83 12.16
CA THR A 140 8.25 0.09 11.07
C THR A 140 6.76 -0.09 11.31
N ASN A 141 6.36 -0.32 12.57
CA ASN A 141 4.98 -0.62 12.95
C ASN A 141 4.29 0.54 13.68
N GLY A 142 4.98 1.68 13.83
CA GLY A 142 4.49 2.89 14.47
C GLY A 142 4.27 2.76 16.00
N THR A 143 4.43 3.89 16.66
CA THR A 143 4.08 4.08 18.07
C THR A 143 2.63 4.57 18.22
N ALA A 144 1.89 4.08 19.22
CA ALA A 144 0.50 4.46 19.49
C ALA A 144 0.24 4.78 20.96
N VAL A 145 -0.82 5.53 21.29
CA VAL A 145 -1.20 5.86 22.67
C VAL A 145 -2.68 5.55 22.92
N GLY A 146 -2.99 4.83 24.00
CA GLY A 146 -4.34 4.44 24.42
C GLY A 146 -4.84 3.18 23.73
N ASN A 147 -4.85 3.20 22.39
CA ASN A 147 -5.15 2.05 21.54
C ASN A 147 -4.15 1.96 20.36
N VAL A 148 -4.09 0.79 19.69
CA VAL A 148 -3.12 0.50 18.61
C VAL A 148 -3.35 1.37 17.36
N GLU A 149 -4.59 1.78 17.11
CA GLU A 149 -5.00 2.58 15.95
C GLU A 149 -4.60 4.06 16.07
N ASN A 150 -4.45 4.56 17.30
CA ASN A 150 -4.06 5.94 17.58
C ASN A 150 -2.53 6.12 17.46
N LYS A 151 -2.02 5.99 16.23
CA LYS A 151 -0.61 6.16 15.88
C LYS A 151 -0.17 7.61 16.03
N ILE A 152 1.02 7.81 16.58
CA ILE A 152 1.59 9.13 16.87
C ILE A 152 3.00 9.21 16.31
N SER A 153 3.38 10.40 15.81
CA SER A 153 4.79 10.75 15.59
C SER A 153 5.38 11.44 16.83
N ARG A 154 4.57 12.21 17.56
CA ARG A 154 4.88 12.74 18.89
C ARG A 154 3.60 12.90 19.73
N ALA A 155 3.64 12.56 21.01
CA ALA A 155 2.53 12.73 21.93
C ALA A 155 3.02 13.00 23.35
N THR A 156 2.38 13.93 24.06
CA THR A 156 2.61 14.07 25.50
C THR A 156 1.83 12.99 26.22
N VAL A 157 2.53 12.19 27.02
CA VAL A 157 1.96 11.03 27.72
C VAL A 157 2.12 11.19 29.23
N LYS A 158 1.25 10.56 29.99
CA LYS A 158 1.32 10.50 31.45
C LYS A 158 1.78 9.11 31.90
N PRO A 159 2.36 8.95 33.11
CA PRO A 159 2.83 7.65 33.60
C PRO A 159 1.78 6.53 33.61
N GLY A 160 0.48 6.88 33.67
CA GLY A 160 -0.63 5.92 33.63
C GLY A 160 -1.12 5.54 32.23
N ASP A 161 -0.63 6.22 31.18
CA ASP A 161 -1.10 5.97 29.82
C ASP A 161 -0.54 4.64 29.30
N THR A 162 -1.35 3.94 28.52
CA THR A 162 -0.91 2.76 27.76
C THR A 162 -0.39 3.21 26.41
N VAL A 163 0.76 2.72 26.00
CA VAL A 163 1.41 3.03 24.73
C VAL A 163 1.72 1.72 24.02
N TYR A 164 1.72 1.75 22.70
CA TYR A 164 1.95 0.59 21.86
C TYR A 164 3.15 0.85 21.00
N PHE A 165 4.04 -0.13 20.92
CA PHE A 165 5.16 -0.14 19.99
C PHE A 165 4.89 -1.30 19.04
N GLY A 166 4.33 -1.03 17.87
CA GLY A 166 3.62 -2.05 17.10
C GLY A 166 2.27 -2.42 17.74
N SER A 167 2.08 -3.70 18.10
CA SER A 167 0.82 -4.22 18.68
C SER A 167 0.87 -4.53 20.18
N ALA A 168 2.05 -4.57 20.80
CA ALA A 168 2.17 -4.85 22.24
C ALA A 168 1.90 -3.61 23.12
N PRO A 169 1.05 -3.74 24.16
CA PRO A 169 0.78 -2.66 25.11
C PRO A 169 1.82 -2.58 26.24
N TYR A 170 2.24 -1.36 26.55
CA TYR A 170 3.10 -1.02 27.69
C TYR A 170 2.54 0.17 28.44
N THR A 171 2.65 0.20 29.76
CA THR A 171 2.36 1.43 30.51
C THR A 171 3.59 2.31 30.59
N VAL A 172 3.43 3.62 30.47
CA VAL A 172 4.56 4.58 30.53
C VAL A 172 5.35 4.42 31.84
N SER A 173 4.67 4.19 32.97
CA SER A 173 5.30 3.92 34.27
C SER A 173 6.17 2.65 34.30
N ASP A 174 5.79 1.58 33.59
CA ASP A 174 6.62 0.37 33.44
C ASP A 174 7.89 0.67 32.64
N LEU A 175 7.77 1.39 31.52
CA LEU A 175 8.93 1.80 30.69
C LEU A 175 9.93 2.64 31.50
N LEU A 176 9.45 3.60 32.28
CA LEU A 176 10.29 4.43 33.15
C LEU A 176 10.98 3.60 34.24
N SER A 177 10.29 2.61 34.81
CA SER A 177 10.85 1.73 35.85
C SER A 177 11.94 0.82 35.29
N ARG A 178 11.74 0.28 34.07
CA ARG A 178 12.75 -0.54 33.36
C ARG A 178 14.00 0.25 33.02
N ALA A 179 13.85 1.50 32.59
CA ALA A 179 14.98 2.39 32.30
C ALA A 179 15.85 2.69 33.55
N GLN A 180 15.23 2.73 34.73
CA GLN A 180 15.95 2.93 36.01
C GLN A 180 16.65 1.66 36.51
N ALA A 181 16.20 0.48 36.06
CA ALA A 181 16.76 -0.82 36.47
C ALA A 181 18.01 -1.25 35.65
N SER A 182 18.28 -0.59 34.53
CA SER A 182 19.44 -0.86 33.64
C SER A 182 20.46 0.30 33.70
N PRO A 183 21.56 0.21 34.46
CA PRO A 183 22.58 1.26 34.46
C PRO A 183 23.50 1.12 33.24
N ARG A 184 23.50 2.13 32.35
CA ARG A 184 24.52 2.29 31.30
C ARG A 184 25.92 2.46 31.94
N THR A 185 26.85 1.58 31.57
CA THR A 185 28.29 1.81 31.77
C THR A 185 28.75 2.81 30.72
N VAL A 186 28.96 4.07 31.14
CA VAL A 186 29.56 5.12 30.31
C VAL A 186 31.08 4.98 30.41
N GLN A 187 31.78 4.80 29.28
CA GLN A 187 33.16 5.24 29.16
C GLN A 187 33.32 6.14 27.92
N ALA A 188 33.85 7.32 28.20
CA ALA A 188 34.20 8.38 27.28
C ALA A 188 35.72 8.35 26.98
N GLY A 189 36.09 8.84 25.80
CA GLY A 189 37.47 9.06 25.33
C GLY A 189 37.69 8.36 23.99
N GLU A 190 38.29 8.92 22.95
CA GLU A 190 39.09 10.12 22.77
C GLU A 190 39.04 10.52 21.28
N THR A 191 39.36 11.78 21.02
CA THR A 191 39.51 12.43 19.71
C THR A 191 40.53 11.75 18.80
N ALA A 192 40.18 11.51 17.54
CA ALA A 192 41.16 11.44 16.45
C ALA A 192 40.58 12.01 15.14
N SER A 193 41.17 13.14 14.74
CA SER A 193 41.05 13.76 13.43
C SER A 193 41.57 12.83 12.34
N GLY A 194 40.80 12.62 11.26
CA GLY A 194 41.29 11.88 10.10
C GLY A 194 40.24 11.59 9.02
N ARG A 195 40.14 12.51 8.05
CA ARG A 195 39.62 12.32 6.68
C ARG A 195 38.23 11.65 6.52
N ILE A 196 37.22 12.50 6.34
CA ILE A 196 35.95 12.15 5.70
C ILE A 196 36.25 11.86 4.21
N VAL A 197 36.11 10.61 3.80
CA VAL A 197 35.88 10.25 2.39
C VAL A 197 34.37 10.37 2.17
N PRO A 198 33.89 11.13 1.17
CA PRO A 198 32.46 11.35 0.99
C PRO A 198 31.82 10.09 0.39
N ILE A 199 30.94 9.43 1.14
CA ILE A 199 30.05 8.38 0.61
C ILE A 199 28.91 9.09 -0.14
N ALA A 200 29.23 9.55 -1.35
CA ALA A 200 28.30 10.19 -2.29
C ALA A 200 27.84 9.21 -3.38
N VAL A 201 27.94 7.89 -3.18
CA VAL A 201 27.68 6.89 -4.24
C VAL A 201 26.51 5.94 -3.92
N VAL A 202 25.89 5.99 -2.74
CA VAL A 202 24.78 5.07 -2.41
C VAL A 202 23.40 5.63 -2.76
N LEU A 203 23.27 6.95 -2.95
CA LEU A 203 21.99 7.61 -3.29
C LEU A 203 21.47 7.31 -4.70
N GLY A 204 22.27 6.69 -5.58
CA GLY A 204 21.84 6.30 -6.93
C GLY A 204 21.07 4.98 -7.01
N VAL A 205 21.09 4.15 -5.95
CA VAL A 205 20.53 2.78 -5.99
C VAL A 205 19.25 2.64 -5.15
N VAL A 206 18.87 3.67 -4.38
CA VAL A 206 17.65 3.65 -3.54
C VAL A 206 16.39 4.11 -4.29
N LEU A 207 16.54 4.91 -5.36
CA LEU A 207 15.44 5.55 -6.11
C LEU A 207 14.58 4.62 -6.99
N LEU A 208 14.62 3.30 -6.78
CA LEU A 208 13.69 2.36 -7.42
C LEU A 208 13.23 1.25 -6.47
N GLY A 209 13.44 1.40 -5.16
CA GLY A 209 12.74 0.57 -4.15
C GLY A 209 11.25 0.94 -4.07
N LEU A 210 10.88 2.12 -4.56
CA LEU A 210 9.51 2.63 -4.55
C LEU A 210 8.61 1.95 -5.60
N VAL A 211 9.20 1.38 -6.67
CA VAL A 211 8.45 0.63 -7.69
C VAL A 211 8.11 -0.79 -7.22
N VAL A 212 8.90 -1.36 -6.29
CA VAL A 212 8.68 -2.70 -5.74
C VAL A 212 7.65 -2.70 -4.60
N TRP A 213 7.56 -1.61 -3.83
CA TRP A 213 6.56 -1.47 -2.76
C TRP A 213 5.12 -1.47 -3.30
N ILE A 214 4.90 -0.94 -4.51
CA ILE A 214 3.62 -0.96 -5.23
C ILE A 214 3.26 -2.37 -5.75
N ALA A 215 4.20 -3.33 -5.75
CA ALA A 215 4.00 -4.68 -6.29
C ALA A 215 3.73 -5.77 -5.23
N PHE A 216 3.96 -5.50 -3.94
CA PHE A 216 3.85 -6.51 -2.88
C PHE A 216 3.51 -5.90 -1.51
N PRO A 217 2.22 -5.74 -1.17
CA PRO A 217 1.83 -5.53 0.20
C PRO A 217 1.73 -6.91 0.86
N ASP A 218 2.85 -7.56 1.21
CA ASP A 218 2.80 -8.55 2.29
C ASP A 218 4.16 -9.06 2.80
N ARG A 219 4.38 -8.83 4.10
CA ARG A 219 5.29 -9.60 4.97
C ARG A 219 4.80 -9.49 6.41
N ALA A 220 4.19 -10.55 6.94
CA ALA A 220 4.71 -11.29 8.10
C ALA A 220 3.82 -12.47 8.55
N ALA A 221 4.08 -13.67 8.03
CA ALA A 221 3.90 -14.97 8.72
C ALA A 221 4.69 -16.02 7.91
N ASN A 222 5.44 -16.99 8.44
CA ASN A 222 6.03 -17.30 9.74
C ASN A 222 7.06 -18.41 9.44
N ASP A 223 8.20 -18.44 10.12
CA ASP A 223 9.11 -19.61 10.13
C ASP A 223 9.26 -20.08 11.57
N GLY A 224 8.90 -21.34 11.84
CA GLY A 224 9.12 -21.95 13.15
C GLY A 224 8.18 -23.11 13.45
N ALA A 225 8.51 -24.28 12.91
CA ALA A 225 7.92 -25.55 13.31
C ALA A 225 8.39 -25.96 14.72
N ASP A 226 7.45 -26.47 15.53
CA ASP A 226 7.67 -27.61 16.42
C ASP A 226 6.32 -28.26 16.77
N ASP A 227 6.20 -29.55 16.45
CA ASP A 227 5.12 -30.49 16.78
C ASP A 227 5.16 -30.83 18.29
N PRO A 228 4.01 -31.01 18.96
CA PRO A 228 3.57 -32.39 19.20
C PRO A 228 2.04 -32.60 19.11
N SER A 229 1.67 -33.67 18.42
CA SER A 229 0.35 -34.33 18.45
C SER A 229 0.07 -35.07 19.80
N PRO A 230 -1.12 -35.67 20.03
CA PRO A 230 -2.34 -35.02 20.50
C PRO A 230 -2.83 -35.61 21.84
N ALA A 231 -3.68 -34.88 22.58
CA ALA A 231 -4.42 -35.42 23.71
C ALA A 231 -5.93 -35.37 23.43
N LEU A 232 -6.52 -36.56 23.44
CA LEU A 232 -7.95 -36.86 23.34
C LEU A 232 -8.75 -36.17 24.44
N ALA A 233 -9.85 -35.52 24.07
CA ALA A 233 -10.98 -35.30 24.96
C ALA A 233 -12.29 -35.39 24.17
N GLU A 234 -13.01 -36.45 24.46
CA GLU A 234 -14.38 -36.74 24.03
C GLU A 234 -15.33 -35.66 24.56
N ASN A 235 -16.24 -35.17 23.72
CA ASN A 235 -17.56 -34.70 24.16
C ASN A 235 -18.58 -34.94 23.04
N GLU A 236 -19.67 -35.59 23.46
CA GLU A 236 -20.85 -36.04 22.71
C GLU A 236 -21.73 -34.88 22.21
N PRO A 237 -22.68 -35.15 21.29
CA PRO A 237 -23.20 -34.18 20.34
C PRO A 237 -24.40 -33.38 20.88
N ASP A 238 -24.40 -32.07 20.62
CA ASP A 238 -25.59 -31.24 20.77
C ASP A 238 -26.44 -31.26 19.48
N GLU A 239 -27.74 -31.30 19.74
CA GLU A 239 -28.89 -31.55 18.88
C GLU A 239 -29.03 -30.52 17.73
N PRO A 240 -29.42 -30.94 16.51
CA PRO A 240 -29.55 -30.02 15.38
C PRO A 240 -30.81 -29.14 15.51
N PRO A 241 -30.76 -27.84 15.16
CA PRO A 241 -31.98 -27.06 15.10
C PRO A 241 -32.84 -27.48 13.90
N ALA A 242 -34.15 -27.46 14.16
CA ALA A 242 -35.27 -27.86 13.33
C ALA A 242 -35.14 -27.56 11.82
N VAL A 243 -35.40 -28.62 11.05
CA VAL A 243 -35.73 -28.61 9.63
C VAL A 243 -36.93 -27.69 9.39
N ALA A 244 -36.73 -26.58 8.69
CA ALA A 244 -37.81 -25.82 8.10
C ALA A 244 -38.20 -26.49 6.76
N GLU A 245 -39.50 -26.68 6.58
CA GLU A 245 -40.12 -27.43 5.50
C GLU A 245 -39.71 -26.92 4.11
N VAL A 246 -39.37 -27.87 3.24
CA VAL A 246 -39.17 -27.71 1.81
C VAL A 246 -40.52 -27.34 1.19
N ASN A 247 -40.63 -26.11 0.68
CA ASN A 247 -41.72 -25.73 -0.22
C ASN A 247 -41.27 -26.00 -1.66
N GLU A 248 -41.62 -27.18 -2.17
CA GLU A 248 -41.55 -27.50 -3.60
C GLU A 248 -42.56 -26.65 -4.38
N SER A 249 -42.16 -25.46 -4.83
CA SER A 249 -42.66 -24.85 -6.07
C SER A 249 -42.01 -23.48 -6.29
N ASN A 250 -40.91 -23.46 -7.03
CA ASN A 250 -40.68 -22.41 -8.02
C ASN A 250 -39.64 -22.96 -9.00
N THR A 251 -40.14 -23.56 -10.07
CA THR A 251 -39.42 -23.59 -11.34
C THR A 251 -39.11 -22.13 -11.68
N THR A 252 -37.85 -21.75 -11.51
CA THR A 252 -37.32 -20.48 -11.98
C THR A 252 -37.61 -20.41 -13.48
N ASP A 253 -38.48 -19.49 -13.89
CA ASP A 253 -38.52 -18.96 -15.25
C ASP A 253 -37.17 -18.24 -15.48
N ALA A 254 -36.10 -19.02 -15.65
CA ALA A 254 -34.92 -18.51 -16.32
C ALA A 254 -35.35 -18.27 -17.78
N PRO A 255 -35.20 -17.05 -18.31
CA PRO A 255 -35.50 -16.82 -19.71
C PRO A 255 -34.66 -17.80 -20.55
N PRO A 256 -35.20 -18.34 -21.66
CA PRO A 256 -34.46 -19.30 -22.48
C PRO A 256 -33.10 -18.70 -22.88
N GLU A 257 -32.05 -19.54 -22.93
CA GLU A 257 -30.63 -19.16 -23.15
C GLU A 257 -30.41 -18.21 -24.36
N ASP A 258 -31.35 -18.15 -25.31
CA ASP A 258 -31.35 -17.28 -26.49
C ASP A 258 -31.91 -15.85 -26.27
N ALA A 259 -32.27 -15.46 -25.03
CA ALA A 259 -32.95 -14.20 -24.74
C ALA A 259 -32.03 -13.06 -24.25
N LEU A 260 -30.80 -13.35 -23.82
CA LEU A 260 -29.89 -12.37 -23.24
C LEU A 260 -29.05 -11.67 -24.31
N THR A 261 -29.00 -10.34 -24.22
CA THR A 261 -28.08 -9.48 -24.97
C THR A 261 -26.62 -9.83 -24.67
N ASP A 262 -25.69 -9.42 -25.54
CA ASP A 262 -24.25 -9.63 -25.30
C ASP A 262 -23.78 -8.93 -24.01
N GLU A 263 -24.40 -7.79 -23.67
CA GLU A 263 -24.12 -7.02 -22.45
C GLU A 263 -24.60 -7.77 -21.19
N GLU A 264 -25.80 -8.35 -21.22
CA GLU A 264 -26.30 -9.19 -20.13
C GLU A 264 -25.44 -10.45 -19.97
N ARG A 265 -25.08 -11.13 -21.07
CA ARG A 265 -24.18 -12.29 -21.01
C ARG A 265 -22.82 -11.94 -20.41
N LEU A 266 -22.27 -10.77 -20.76
CA LEU A 266 -21.04 -10.26 -20.15
C LEU A 266 -21.23 -9.99 -18.66
N ALA A 267 -22.32 -9.33 -18.25
CA ALA A 267 -22.60 -9.07 -16.84
C ALA A 267 -22.74 -10.37 -16.03
N HIS A 268 -23.40 -11.40 -16.59
CA HIS A 268 -23.55 -12.71 -15.96
C HIS A 268 -22.24 -13.50 -15.87
N ALA A 269 -21.25 -13.18 -16.71
CA ALA A 269 -19.92 -13.78 -16.65
C ALA A 269 -18.99 -13.07 -15.65
N LEU A 270 -19.39 -11.95 -15.04
CA LEU A 270 -18.56 -11.17 -14.11
C LEU A 270 -18.95 -11.40 -12.64
N PHE A 271 -17.93 -11.50 -11.79
CA PHE A 271 -18.06 -11.78 -10.37
C PHE A 271 -17.14 -10.87 -9.55
N VAL A 272 -17.58 -10.48 -8.35
CA VAL A 272 -16.72 -9.83 -7.36
C VAL A 272 -16.06 -10.91 -6.52
N VAL A 273 -14.75 -10.81 -6.31
CA VAL A 273 -14.03 -11.60 -5.31
C VAL A 273 -14.15 -10.88 -3.98
N VAL A 274 -14.78 -11.50 -2.99
CA VAL A 274 -15.09 -10.90 -1.69
C VAL A 274 -14.42 -11.66 -0.56
N CYS A 275 -13.78 -10.92 0.35
CA CYS A 275 -13.28 -11.44 1.63
C CYS A 275 -14.09 -10.89 2.80
N SER A 276 -14.29 -11.69 3.83
CA SER A 276 -14.93 -11.25 5.08
C SER A 276 -14.45 -12.08 6.26
N ASN A 277 -14.65 -11.57 7.48
CA ASN A 277 -14.35 -12.35 8.67
C ASN A 277 -15.45 -13.39 8.94
N SER A 278 -15.22 -14.21 9.96
CA SER A 278 -16.20 -15.20 10.43
C SER A 278 -17.60 -14.63 10.78
N ALA A 279 -17.70 -13.33 11.09
CA ALA A 279 -18.97 -12.64 11.35
C ALA A 279 -19.63 -12.06 10.08
N ARG A 280 -19.04 -12.28 8.90
CA ARG A 280 -19.41 -11.71 7.60
C ARG A 280 -19.43 -10.18 7.55
N HIS A 281 -18.67 -9.51 8.44
CA HIS A 281 -18.54 -8.06 8.44
C HIS A 281 -17.27 -7.59 9.19
N PRO A 282 -16.42 -6.73 8.60
CA PRO A 282 -16.59 -6.09 7.29
C PRO A 282 -16.39 -7.06 6.13
N GLN A 283 -16.93 -6.70 4.96
CA GLN A 283 -16.71 -7.40 3.70
C GLN A 283 -15.90 -6.49 2.77
N PHE A 284 -14.91 -7.04 2.08
CA PHE A 284 -14.01 -6.31 1.19
C PHE A 284 -14.08 -6.83 -0.23
N ARG A 285 -14.09 -5.92 -1.18
CA ARG A 285 -13.86 -6.19 -2.60
C ARG A 285 -12.36 -6.35 -2.80
N VAL A 286 -11.95 -7.51 -3.29
CA VAL A 286 -10.55 -7.79 -3.60
C VAL A 286 -10.27 -7.55 -5.08
N GLY A 287 -11.23 -7.88 -5.94
CA GLY A 287 -11.08 -7.76 -7.38
C GLY A 287 -12.28 -8.26 -8.16
N THR A 288 -12.15 -8.27 -9.47
CA THR A 288 -13.08 -8.91 -10.40
C THR A 288 -12.56 -10.29 -10.81
N ALA A 289 -13.46 -11.25 -10.97
CA ALA A 289 -13.21 -12.51 -11.66
C ALA A 289 -14.24 -12.67 -12.79
N PHE A 290 -13.88 -13.43 -13.82
CA PHE A 290 -14.80 -13.68 -14.94
C PHE A 290 -14.81 -15.15 -15.36
N ALA A 291 -16.00 -15.69 -15.61
CA ALA A 291 -16.19 -17.07 -16.04
C ALA A 291 -15.55 -17.32 -17.41
N VAL A 292 -14.79 -18.40 -17.53
CA VAL A 292 -14.11 -18.81 -18.77
C VAL A 292 -14.59 -20.16 -19.30
N ASP A 293 -15.21 -20.97 -18.43
CA ASP A 293 -15.97 -22.18 -18.78
C ASP A 293 -17.03 -22.47 -17.70
N GLU A 294 -17.57 -23.69 -17.68
CA GLU A 294 -18.63 -24.13 -16.76
C GLU A 294 -18.20 -24.15 -15.28
N HIS A 295 -16.92 -24.33 -14.97
CA HIS A 295 -16.45 -24.51 -13.58
C HIS A 295 -15.29 -23.58 -13.19
N HIS A 296 -14.80 -22.77 -14.12
CA HIS A 296 -13.62 -21.94 -13.88
C HIS A 296 -13.89 -20.47 -14.15
N LEU A 297 -13.39 -19.64 -13.25
CA LEU A 297 -13.27 -18.20 -13.42
C LEU A 297 -11.80 -17.81 -13.50
N ALA A 298 -11.48 -16.83 -14.34
CA ALA A 298 -10.16 -16.23 -14.41
C ALA A 298 -10.10 -14.89 -13.66
N THR A 299 -8.94 -14.60 -13.10
CA THR A 299 -8.60 -13.32 -12.46
C THR A 299 -7.08 -13.12 -12.51
N THR A 300 -6.53 -12.11 -11.83
CA THR A 300 -5.08 -11.98 -11.66
C THR A 300 -4.57 -12.75 -10.45
N ALA A 301 -3.30 -13.15 -10.48
CA ALA A 301 -2.67 -13.77 -9.32
C ALA A 301 -2.59 -12.79 -8.15
N SER A 302 -2.42 -11.51 -8.42
CA SER A 302 -2.44 -10.43 -7.41
C SER A 302 -3.77 -10.37 -6.64
N VAL A 303 -4.91 -10.63 -7.28
CA VAL A 303 -6.21 -10.73 -6.58
C VAL A 303 -6.23 -11.94 -5.63
N ILE A 304 -5.72 -13.09 -6.06
CA ILE A 304 -5.64 -14.28 -5.20
C ILE A 304 -4.67 -14.06 -4.04
N ARG A 305 -3.52 -13.41 -4.26
CA ARG A 305 -2.59 -13.08 -3.17
C ARG A 305 -3.23 -12.14 -2.16
N ALA A 306 -3.85 -11.04 -2.60
CA ALA A 306 -4.55 -10.13 -1.69
C ALA A 306 -5.67 -10.85 -0.89
N MET A 307 -6.37 -11.80 -1.49
CA MET A 307 -7.34 -12.66 -0.81
C MET A 307 -6.68 -13.55 0.26
N GLU A 308 -5.61 -14.28 -0.09
CA GLU A 308 -4.85 -15.14 0.83
C GLU A 308 -4.25 -14.34 2.00
N ASP A 309 -3.79 -13.12 1.72
CA ASP A 309 -3.21 -12.19 2.69
C ASP A 309 -4.29 -11.72 3.67
N LEU A 310 -5.48 -11.33 3.19
CA LEU A 310 -6.63 -11.01 4.04
C LEU A 310 -7.07 -12.20 4.91
N GLN A 311 -7.09 -13.41 4.35
CA GLN A 311 -7.43 -14.62 5.09
C GLN A 311 -6.46 -14.91 6.24
N GLN A 312 -5.15 -14.68 6.03
CA GLN A 312 -4.13 -14.78 7.07
C GLN A 312 -4.27 -13.70 8.16
N ASN A 313 -4.93 -12.57 7.84
CA ASN A 313 -5.14 -11.43 8.72
C ASN A 313 -6.55 -11.38 9.35
N GLY A 314 -7.25 -12.52 9.46
CA GLY A 314 -8.51 -12.64 10.19
C GLY A 314 -9.79 -12.41 9.37
N TYR A 315 -9.66 -12.41 8.03
CA TYR A 315 -10.80 -12.39 7.10
C TYR A 315 -10.94 -13.75 6.42
N GLU A 316 -11.26 -14.78 7.20
CA GLU A 316 -11.09 -16.18 6.78
C GLU A 316 -12.04 -16.63 5.67
N GLN A 317 -13.16 -15.94 5.48
CA GLN A 317 -14.16 -16.30 4.48
C GLN A 317 -13.90 -15.61 3.15
N ALA A 318 -13.82 -16.39 2.07
CA ALA A 318 -13.77 -15.90 0.70
C ALA A 318 -14.92 -16.50 -0.12
N PHE A 319 -15.57 -15.67 -0.94
CA PHE A 319 -16.65 -16.10 -1.84
C PHE A 319 -16.68 -15.21 -3.10
N LEU A 320 -17.29 -15.73 -4.16
CA LEU A 320 -17.61 -14.98 -5.37
C LEU A 320 -19.03 -14.44 -5.26
N TYR A 321 -19.24 -13.18 -5.60
CA TYR A 321 -20.57 -12.57 -5.67
C TYR A 321 -20.95 -12.27 -7.11
N SER A 322 -22.14 -12.74 -7.55
CA SER A 322 -22.70 -12.44 -8.87
C SER A 322 -23.68 -11.27 -8.78
N PRO A 323 -23.37 -10.09 -9.34
CA PRO A 323 -24.30 -8.96 -9.30
C PRO A 323 -25.67 -9.21 -9.93
N PRO A 324 -25.78 -9.85 -11.12
CA PRO A 324 -27.08 -10.05 -11.76
C PRO A 324 -28.01 -10.98 -10.99
N THR A 325 -27.47 -12.00 -10.32
CA THR A 325 -28.28 -13.00 -9.59
C THR A 325 -28.33 -12.75 -8.09
N GLN A 326 -27.47 -11.86 -7.57
CA GLN A 326 -27.23 -11.63 -6.13
C GLN A 326 -26.87 -12.90 -5.36
N GLN A 327 -26.25 -13.87 -6.05
CA GLN A 327 -25.83 -15.14 -5.45
C GLN A 327 -24.37 -15.09 -5.03
N GLU A 328 -24.11 -15.74 -3.90
CA GLU A 328 -22.77 -16.03 -3.42
C GLU A 328 -22.39 -17.45 -3.81
N LEU A 329 -21.18 -17.61 -4.35
CA LEU A 329 -20.63 -18.89 -4.77
C LEU A 329 -19.36 -19.18 -3.95
N PRO A 330 -19.28 -20.33 -3.27
CA PRO A 330 -18.07 -20.71 -2.57
C PRO A 330 -16.96 -21.01 -3.58
N LEU A 331 -15.73 -20.66 -3.23
CA LEU A 331 -14.54 -21.07 -3.98
C LEU A 331 -14.24 -22.53 -3.61
N LEU A 332 -14.09 -23.40 -4.61
CA LEU A 332 -13.65 -24.78 -4.40
C LEU A 332 -12.12 -24.84 -4.26
N SER A 333 -11.41 -24.18 -5.17
CA SER A 333 -9.96 -24.11 -5.19
C SER A 333 -9.47 -22.87 -5.95
N THR A 334 -8.21 -22.50 -5.76
CA THR A 334 -7.54 -21.43 -6.51
C THR A 334 -6.20 -21.90 -7.06
N HIS A 335 -5.90 -21.48 -8.29
CA HIS A 335 -4.72 -21.90 -9.03
C HIS A 335 -4.01 -20.68 -9.63
N VAL A 336 -2.95 -20.24 -8.96
CA VAL A 336 -2.04 -19.20 -9.47
C VAL A 336 -1.05 -19.81 -10.46
N HIS A 337 -0.72 -19.08 -11.52
CA HIS A 337 0.27 -19.56 -12.49
C HIS A 337 1.62 -19.93 -11.81
N PRO A 338 2.20 -21.12 -12.06
CA PRO A 338 3.42 -21.55 -11.37
C PRO A 338 4.60 -20.58 -11.52
N GLU A 339 4.75 -20.00 -12.72
CA GLU A 339 5.79 -19.00 -12.99
C GLU A 339 5.62 -17.70 -12.19
N TYR A 340 4.39 -17.29 -11.88
CA TYR A 340 4.16 -16.15 -10.99
C TYR A 340 4.69 -16.45 -9.59
N THR A 341 4.40 -17.65 -9.07
CA THR A 341 4.86 -18.07 -7.74
C THR A 341 6.39 -18.15 -7.69
N ARG A 342 7.02 -18.71 -8.72
CA ARG A 342 8.49 -18.76 -8.85
C ARG A 342 9.09 -17.36 -8.92
N ALA A 343 8.58 -16.50 -9.80
CA ALA A 343 9.06 -15.14 -9.97
C ALA A 343 8.92 -14.31 -8.68
N ASN A 344 7.82 -14.47 -7.94
CA ASN A 344 7.64 -13.81 -6.65
C ASN A 344 8.67 -14.28 -5.60
N GLN A 345 8.93 -15.58 -5.50
CA GLN A 345 9.97 -16.11 -4.60
C GLN A 345 11.37 -15.58 -4.95
N GLU A 346 11.71 -15.52 -6.23
CA GLU A 346 12.98 -14.99 -6.71
C GLU A 346 13.11 -13.49 -6.45
N ALA A 347 12.05 -12.70 -6.69
CA ALA A 347 12.00 -11.28 -6.37
C ALA A 347 12.22 -11.04 -4.87
N ARG A 348 11.54 -11.80 -4.00
CA ARG A 348 11.69 -11.72 -2.54
C ARG A 348 13.11 -12.09 -2.10
N ALA A 349 13.70 -13.14 -2.68
CA ALA A 349 15.06 -13.56 -2.37
C ALA A 349 16.12 -12.56 -2.86
N ALA A 350 15.88 -11.90 -3.99
CA ALA A 350 16.73 -10.84 -4.51
C ALA A 350 16.65 -9.58 -3.65
N GLN A 351 15.44 -9.17 -3.23
CA GLN A 351 15.24 -8.05 -2.33
C GLN A 351 15.87 -8.30 -0.96
N GLN A 352 15.66 -9.48 -0.38
CA GLN A 352 16.26 -9.81 0.92
C GLN A 352 17.79 -9.78 0.87
N ARG A 353 18.41 -10.31 -0.20
CA ARG A 353 19.84 -10.16 -0.39
C ARG A 353 20.26 -8.70 -0.51
N HIS A 354 19.47 -7.87 -1.18
CA HIS A 354 19.75 -6.43 -1.28
C HIS A 354 19.73 -5.78 0.11
N ASP A 355 18.69 -6.03 0.91
CA ASP A 355 18.53 -5.50 2.26
C ASP A 355 19.68 -5.98 3.18
N ASP A 356 20.01 -7.28 3.14
CA ASP A 356 21.13 -7.85 3.89
C ASP A 356 22.47 -7.17 3.54
N LEU A 357 22.69 -6.83 2.26
CA LEU A 357 23.91 -6.13 1.82
C LEU A 357 23.95 -4.69 2.34
N ILE A 358 22.80 -4.01 2.46
CA ILE A 358 22.70 -2.67 3.03
C ILE A 358 22.93 -2.71 4.55
N ASP A 359 22.30 -3.63 5.28
CA ASP A 359 22.48 -3.79 6.72
C ASP A 359 23.95 -4.10 7.09
N ASN A 360 24.62 -4.90 6.25
CA ASN A 360 26.05 -5.17 6.41
C ASN A 360 26.91 -3.91 6.18
N LEU A 361 26.54 -3.05 5.24
CA LEU A 361 27.23 -1.78 4.99
C LEU A 361 27.13 -0.81 6.18
N GLU A 362 25.97 -0.76 6.82
CA GLU A 362 25.73 0.13 7.96
C GLU A 362 26.45 -0.33 9.24
N SER A 363 26.67 -1.64 9.38
CA SER A 363 27.28 -2.25 10.57
C SER A 363 28.82 -2.30 10.52
N ASP A 364 29.43 -2.52 9.35
CA ASP A 364 30.89 -2.51 9.17
C ASP A 364 31.29 -1.91 7.80
N PRO A 365 31.72 -0.63 7.75
CA PRO A 365 31.98 0.05 6.49
C PRO A 365 33.19 -0.55 5.77
N PRO A 366 33.03 -1.03 4.52
CA PRO A 366 34.08 -1.74 3.80
C PRO A 366 35.22 -0.82 3.36
N ASP A 367 36.41 -1.41 3.16
CA ASP A 367 37.51 -0.73 2.48
C ASP A 367 37.21 -0.46 0.99
N GLU A 368 38.05 0.31 0.30
CA GLU A 368 37.79 0.76 -1.07
C GLU A 368 37.63 -0.40 -2.08
N ALA A 369 38.30 -1.53 -1.86
CA ALA A 369 38.19 -2.71 -2.71
C ALA A 369 36.91 -3.51 -2.41
N ALA A 370 36.56 -3.66 -1.13
CA ALA A 370 35.32 -4.30 -0.70
C ALA A 370 34.08 -3.46 -1.07
N LEU A 371 34.18 -2.13 -1.10
CA LEU A 371 33.11 -1.23 -1.52
C LEU A 371 32.73 -1.44 -2.99
N GLU A 372 33.70 -1.64 -3.88
CA GLU A 372 33.41 -1.86 -5.31
C GLU A 372 32.76 -3.22 -5.56
N ALA A 373 33.22 -4.27 -4.85
CA ALA A 373 32.58 -5.58 -4.89
C ALA A 373 31.13 -5.53 -4.36
N LEU A 374 30.90 -4.78 -3.28
CA LEU A 374 29.58 -4.58 -2.70
C LEU A 374 28.63 -3.87 -3.67
N LYS A 375 29.06 -2.80 -4.34
CA LYS A 375 28.25 -2.12 -5.36
C LYS A 375 27.82 -3.08 -6.48
N GLN A 376 28.72 -3.95 -6.92
CA GLN A 376 28.38 -4.94 -7.94
C GLN A 376 27.31 -5.93 -7.45
N GLN A 377 27.38 -6.35 -6.18
CA GLN A 377 26.37 -7.24 -5.59
C GLN A 377 25.01 -6.53 -5.39
N LEU A 378 25.02 -5.27 -4.96
CA LEU A 378 23.80 -4.45 -4.85
C LEU A 378 23.16 -4.22 -6.22
N LEU A 379 23.95 -3.96 -7.26
CA LEU A 379 23.44 -3.81 -8.62
C LEU A 379 22.90 -5.15 -9.14
N ALA A 380 23.62 -6.26 -8.92
CA ALA A 380 23.18 -7.58 -9.37
C ALA A 380 21.87 -8.03 -8.70
N SER A 381 21.76 -7.88 -7.38
CA SER A 381 20.52 -8.16 -6.65
C SER A 381 19.35 -7.31 -7.15
N ARG A 382 19.59 -6.03 -7.45
CA ARG A 382 18.58 -5.14 -8.02
C ARG A 382 18.13 -5.54 -9.42
N VAL A 383 19.07 -5.90 -10.31
CA VAL A 383 18.74 -6.37 -11.67
C VAL A 383 17.91 -7.64 -11.59
N GLU A 384 18.32 -8.59 -10.74
CA GLU A 384 17.59 -9.85 -10.55
C GLU A 384 16.16 -9.63 -10.00
N ALA A 385 15.99 -8.69 -9.06
CA ALA A 385 14.67 -8.31 -8.57
C ALA A 385 13.79 -7.71 -9.68
N LEU A 386 14.35 -6.83 -10.52
CA LEU A 386 13.62 -6.24 -11.65
C LEU A 386 13.20 -7.29 -12.68
N ASP A 387 14.10 -8.20 -13.05
CA ASP A 387 13.81 -9.29 -13.99
C ASP A 387 12.73 -10.24 -13.44
N ALA A 388 12.74 -10.49 -12.13
CA ALA A 388 11.71 -11.27 -11.45
C ALA A 388 10.36 -10.56 -11.44
N ILE A 389 10.32 -9.25 -11.20
CA ILE A 389 9.08 -8.45 -11.21
C ILE A 389 8.47 -8.37 -12.62
N ASP A 390 9.29 -8.23 -13.67
CA ASP A 390 8.77 -8.24 -15.04
C ASP A 390 8.14 -9.60 -15.37
N ARG A 391 8.79 -10.71 -15.01
CA ARG A 391 8.21 -12.05 -15.17
C ARG A 391 6.94 -12.24 -14.36
N GLN A 392 6.91 -11.77 -13.11
CA GLN A 392 5.69 -11.78 -12.30
C GLN A 392 4.54 -11.09 -13.04
N THR A 393 4.81 -9.92 -13.64
CA THR A 393 3.81 -9.13 -14.39
C THR A 393 3.33 -9.87 -15.64
N VAL A 394 4.18 -10.65 -16.32
CA VAL A 394 3.79 -11.48 -17.47
C VAL A 394 2.84 -12.62 -17.07
N TYR A 395 3.05 -13.21 -15.90
CA TYR A 395 2.32 -14.38 -15.43
C TYR A 395 1.27 -14.06 -14.36
N ASP A 396 0.86 -12.80 -14.21
CA ASP A 396 -0.11 -12.35 -13.20
C ASP A 396 -1.55 -12.79 -13.52
N VAL A 397 -1.77 -14.10 -13.54
CA VAL A 397 -3.05 -14.75 -13.79
C VAL A 397 -3.30 -15.86 -12.79
N ALA A 398 -4.57 -16.05 -12.47
CA ALA A 398 -5.04 -17.16 -11.67
C ALA A 398 -6.40 -17.64 -12.15
N VAL A 399 -6.72 -18.87 -11.78
CA VAL A 399 -8.01 -19.50 -11.99
C VAL A 399 -8.64 -19.81 -10.64
N ILE A 400 -9.94 -19.61 -10.52
CA ILE A 400 -10.77 -19.99 -9.39
C ILE A 400 -11.71 -21.10 -9.87
N GLU A 401 -11.74 -22.22 -9.16
CA GLU A 401 -12.66 -23.33 -9.42
C GLU A 401 -13.91 -23.18 -8.56
N VAL A 402 -15.07 -23.53 -9.13
CA VAL A 402 -16.36 -23.57 -8.44
C VAL A 402 -17.08 -24.88 -8.69
N GLU A 403 -17.79 -25.37 -7.67
CA GLU A 403 -18.53 -26.62 -7.75
C GLU A 403 -19.79 -26.49 -8.63
N SER A 404 -20.53 -25.39 -8.46
CA SER A 404 -21.76 -25.13 -9.21
C SER A 404 -21.46 -24.69 -10.64
N PRO A 405 -22.14 -25.26 -11.65
CA PRO A 405 -21.92 -24.89 -13.04
C PRO A 405 -22.35 -23.43 -13.30
N LEU A 406 -21.48 -22.70 -13.99
CA LEU A 406 -21.66 -21.31 -14.39
C LEU A 406 -22.51 -21.26 -15.67
N ALA A 407 -23.61 -20.52 -15.64
CA ALA A 407 -24.54 -20.44 -16.77
C ALA A 407 -23.96 -19.70 -18.00
N HIS A 408 -23.03 -18.77 -17.79
CA HIS A 408 -22.47 -17.93 -18.83
C HIS A 408 -20.97 -17.70 -18.61
N TRP A 409 -20.20 -17.74 -19.70
CA TRP A 409 -18.76 -17.51 -19.70
C TRP A 409 -18.28 -16.80 -20.96
N LEU A 410 -17.10 -16.20 -20.87
CA LEU A 410 -16.48 -15.46 -21.97
C LEU A 410 -15.55 -16.37 -22.78
N SER A 411 -15.64 -16.25 -24.11
CA SER A 411 -14.72 -16.95 -24.99
C SER A 411 -13.39 -16.23 -25.06
N GLY A 412 -12.30 -16.96 -24.86
CA GLY A 412 -10.95 -16.43 -25.06
C GLY A 412 -10.55 -16.38 -26.53
N ALA A 413 -9.87 -15.32 -26.95
CA ALA A 413 -9.40 -15.14 -28.31
C ALA A 413 -8.41 -16.25 -28.71
N PRO A 414 -8.46 -16.77 -29.96
CA PRO A 414 -7.55 -17.82 -30.41
C PRO A 414 -6.06 -17.46 -30.23
N PRO A 415 -5.15 -18.42 -29.95
CA PRO A 415 -3.72 -18.13 -29.75
C PRO A 415 -3.05 -17.37 -30.92
N GLU A 416 -3.55 -17.55 -32.14
CA GLU A 416 -3.08 -16.87 -33.35
C GLU A 416 -3.55 -15.40 -33.47
N THR A 417 -4.36 -14.92 -32.51
CA THR A 417 -4.87 -13.54 -32.49
C THR A 417 -3.73 -12.54 -32.42
N THR A 418 -3.61 -11.72 -33.47
CA THR A 418 -2.52 -10.75 -33.55
C THR A 418 -2.87 -9.44 -32.83
N LEU A 419 -2.19 -9.17 -31.72
CA LEU A 419 -2.34 -7.92 -30.95
C LEU A 419 -1.38 -6.84 -31.44
N ARG A 420 -1.81 -6.06 -32.45
CA ARG A 420 -1.01 -4.97 -33.03
C ARG A 420 -1.25 -3.64 -32.31
N PRO A 421 -0.28 -2.70 -32.29
CA PRO A 421 -0.50 -1.36 -31.78
C PRO A 421 -1.76 -0.70 -32.35
N ASN A 422 -2.46 0.05 -31.51
CA ASN A 422 -3.73 0.73 -31.75
C ASN A 422 -4.98 -0.16 -31.91
N LEU A 423 -4.85 -1.49 -31.82
CA LEU A 423 -6.01 -2.38 -31.77
C LEU A 423 -6.88 -2.01 -30.57
N ARG A 424 -8.19 -1.82 -30.81
CA ARG A 424 -9.14 -1.40 -29.78
C ARG A 424 -9.42 -2.55 -28.83
N LEU A 425 -9.40 -2.25 -27.54
CA LEU A 425 -9.78 -3.14 -26.47
C LEU A 425 -10.95 -2.54 -25.71
N THR A 426 -11.80 -3.40 -25.15
CA THR A 426 -12.81 -3.01 -24.16
C THR A 426 -12.49 -3.71 -22.86
N VAL A 427 -12.15 -2.97 -21.82
CA VAL A 427 -12.00 -3.52 -20.46
C VAL A 427 -13.35 -3.39 -19.78
N THR A 428 -13.90 -4.50 -19.30
CA THR A 428 -15.22 -4.50 -18.63
C THR A 428 -15.09 -5.19 -17.29
N GLY A 429 -15.44 -4.51 -16.21
CA GLY A 429 -15.24 -5.02 -14.85
C GLY A 429 -16.19 -4.45 -13.83
N LEU A 430 -16.13 -4.98 -12.60
CA LEU A 430 -16.89 -4.49 -11.46
C LEU A 430 -15.98 -3.55 -10.66
N ALA A 431 -15.74 -2.38 -11.25
CA ALA A 431 -14.80 -1.40 -10.77
C ALA A 431 -15.14 -0.91 -9.36
N PHE A 432 -14.12 -0.66 -8.53
CA PHE A 432 -14.29 -0.17 -7.17
C PHE A 432 -13.16 0.78 -6.78
N ASP A 433 -13.42 1.63 -5.80
CA ASP A 433 -12.41 2.53 -5.24
C ASP A 433 -11.47 1.72 -4.33
N LEU A 434 -10.15 1.82 -4.54
CA LEU A 434 -9.17 1.16 -3.68
C LEU A 434 -9.09 1.80 -2.29
N GLU A 435 -9.45 3.09 -2.18
CA GLU A 435 -9.51 3.81 -0.90
C GLU A 435 -10.79 3.47 -0.11
N ASP A 436 -11.84 2.98 -0.79
CA ASP A 436 -13.06 2.46 -0.21
C ASP A 436 -13.37 1.03 -0.70
N PRO A 437 -12.60 0.02 -0.24
CA PRO A 437 -12.72 -1.36 -0.71
C PRO A 437 -13.92 -2.09 -0.09
N PHE A 438 -14.82 -1.43 0.64
CA PHE A 438 -15.92 -2.10 1.32
C PHE A 438 -16.95 -2.65 0.32
N PHE A 439 -17.42 -3.86 0.59
CA PHE A 439 -18.45 -4.51 -0.21
C PHE A 439 -19.79 -4.44 0.51
N ASN A 440 -20.80 -3.92 -0.20
CA ASN A 440 -22.18 -3.90 0.23
C ASN A 440 -23.05 -4.61 -0.82
N PRO A 441 -23.57 -5.82 -0.55
CA PRO A 441 -24.37 -6.57 -1.52
C PRO A 441 -25.71 -5.89 -1.85
N ASN A 442 -26.16 -4.93 -1.03
CA ASN A 442 -27.42 -4.20 -1.25
C ASN A 442 -27.25 -3.00 -2.18
N GLU A 443 -26.01 -2.62 -2.51
CA GLU A 443 -25.75 -1.57 -3.46
C GLU A 443 -25.72 -2.14 -4.89
N PRO A 444 -26.31 -1.44 -5.86
CA PRO A 444 -26.28 -1.88 -7.24
C PRO A 444 -24.84 -1.91 -7.75
N LEU A 445 -24.45 -3.04 -8.32
CA LEU A 445 -23.16 -3.25 -8.95
C LEU A 445 -23.37 -3.41 -10.46
N GLU A 446 -23.06 -2.36 -11.19
CA GLU A 446 -23.16 -2.35 -12.65
C GLU A 446 -21.76 -2.51 -13.27
N PRO A 447 -21.58 -3.41 -14.25
CA PRO A 447 -20.33 -3.52 -14.99
C PRO A 447 -19.96 -2.20 -15.64
N HIS A 448 -18.75 -1.70 -15.35
CA HIS A 448 -18.21 -0.53 -16.00
C HIS A 448 -17.33 -0.96 -17.17
N SER A 449 -17.60 -0.39 -18.34
CA SER A 449 -16.86 -0.66 -19.57
C SER A 449 -16.08 0.55 -20.01
N MET A 450 -14.82 0.34 -20.39
CA MET A 450 -14.00 1.40 -20.96
C MET A 450 -13.24 0.95 -22.20
N THR A 451 -12.98 1.91 -23.08
CA THR A 451 -12.23 1.66 -24.31
C THR A 451 -10.75 1.98 -24.11
N SER A 452 -9.91 0.99 -24.37
CA SER A 452 -8.46 1.11 -24.40
C SER A 452 -7.92 0.75 -25.79
N ARG A 453 -6.59 0.82 -25.96
CA ARG A 453 -5.87 0.39 -27.14
C ARG A 453 -4.59 -0.31 -26.77
N VAL A 454 -4.24 -1.36 -27.52
CA VAL A 454 -2.90 -1.94 -27.48
C VAL A 454 -1.87 -0.86 -27.77
N ARG A 455 -0.91 -0.65 -26.87
CA ARG A 455 0.23 0.24 -27.11
C ARG A 455 1.38 -0.56 -27.68
N GLN A 456 1.74 -1.63 -26.99
CA GLN A 456 2.87 -2.48 -27.34
C GLN A 456 2.70 -3.88 -26.74
N LEU A 457 3.28 -4.87 -27.41
CA LEU A 457 3.62 -6.14 -26.80
C LEU A 457 5.06 -6.05 -26.30
N VAL A 458 5.24 -6.11 -24.98
CA VAL A 458 6.56 -6.05 -24.38
C VAL A 458 7.14 -7.46 -24.39
N PRO A 459 8.31 -7.68 -25.02
CA PRO A 459 8.99 -8.95 -24.93
C PRO A 459 9.56 -9.12 -23.51
N GLY A 460 9.11 -10.15 -22.79
CA GLY A 460 9.84 -10.68 -21.64
C GLY A 460 10.81 -11.77 -22.09
N GLU A 461 11.75 -12.16 -21.23
CA GLU A 461 12.73 -13.21 -21.53
C GLU A 461 12.09 -14.55 -21.95
N SER A 462 10.90 -14.85 -21.40
CA SER A 462 10.20 -16.13 -21.61
C SER A 462 8.83 -16.00 -22.29
N ALA A 463 8.14 -14.87 -22.12
CA ALA A 463 6.80 -14.65 -22.69
C ALA A 463 6.50 -13.16 -22.83
N GLN A 464 5.49 -12.85 -23.64
CA GLN A 464 5.07 -11.47 -23.90
C GLN A 464 3.96 -11.05 -22.93
N ARG A 465 3.97 -9.76 -22.55
CA ARG A 465 2.83 -9.10 -21.90
C ARG A 465 2.31 -7.96 -22.76
N LEU A 466 1.03 -7.66 -22.61
CA LEU A 466 0.40 -6.55 -23.29
C LEU A 466 0.52 -5.29 -22.41
N LEU A 467 1.05 -4.22 -23.00
CA LEU A 467 0.84 -2.85 -22.51
C LEU A 467 -0.32 -2.23 -23.29
N ALA A 468 -1.37 -1.84 -22.57
CA ALA A 468 -2.54 -1.18 -23.13
C ALA A 468 -2.63 0.25 -22.59
N GLY A 469 -3.30 1.13 -23.33
CA GLY A 469 -3.44 2.54 -22.96
C GLY A 469 -4.33 2.70 -21.72
N ALA A 470 -3.85 3.42 -20.72
CA ALA A 470 -4.65 3.79 -19.58
C ALA A 470 -5.38 5.13 -19.83
N THR A 471 -6.42 5.36 -19.04
CA THR A 471 -7.26 6.56 -18.99
C THR A 471 -7.29 7.01 -17.52
N LYS A 472 -7.78 8.22 -17.24
CA LYS A 472 -7.95 8.67 -15.85
C LYS A 472 -8.81 7.71 -15.03
N ASP A 473 -9.84 7.13 -15.63
CA ASP A 473 -10.71 6.14 -14.98
C ASP A 473 -9.96 4.89 -14.48
N HIS A 474 -8.84 4.51 -15.10
CA HIS A 474 -8.01 3.39 -14.63
C HIS A 474 -7.20 3.72 -13.37
N LEU A 475 -7.14 4.99 -12.97
CA LEU A 475 -6.55 5.42 -11.70
C LEU A 475 -7.58 5.60 -10.61
N GLU A 476 -8.77 6.05 -10.98
CA GLU A 476 -9.86 6.33 -10.04
C GLU A 476 -10.51 5.03 -9.54
N TYR A 477 -10.47 3.95 -10.34
CA TYR A 477 -11.05 2.67 -9.94
C TYR A 477 -10.14 1.48 -10.25
N ALA A 478 -10.17 0.49 -9.36
CA ALA A 478 -9.55 -0.81 -9.55
C ALA A 478 -10.37 -1.69 -10.49
N TYR A 479 -9.76 -2.05 -11.62
CA TYR A 479 -10.25 -3.07 -12.56
C TYR A 479 -9.51 -4.41 -12.40
N LEU A 480 -8.86 -4.63 -11.27
CA LEU A 480 -8.02 -5.82 -11.01
C LEU A 480 -8.77 -7.11 -11.37
N GLY A 481 -8.20 -7.91 -12.28
CA GLY A 481 -8.80 -9.17 -12.71
C GLY A 481 -9.87 -9.06 -13.79
N SER A 482 -10.17 -7.86 -14.28
CA SER A 482 -11.21 -7.65 -15.31
C SER A 482 -10.75 -8.13 -16.70
N PRO A 483 -11.64 -8.71 -17.52
CA PRO A 483 -11.32 -9.11 -18.89
C PRO A 483 -11.09 -7.89 -19.81
N ALA A 484 -10.04 -7.98 -20.63
CA ALA A 484 -9.83 -7.11 -21.78
C ALA A 484 -10.27 -7.82 -23.07
N LEU A 485 -11.30 -7.28 -23.71
CA LEU A 485 -11.98 -7.87 -24.86
C LEU A 485 -11.53 -7.22 -26.16
N ASN A 486 -11.40 -8.01 -27.23
CA ASN A 486 -11.25 -7.48 -28.58
C ASN A 486 -12.59 -6.98 -29.17
N ALA A 487 -12.58 -6.51 -30.42
CA ALA A 487 -13.78 -6.02 -31.09
C ALA A 487 -14.83 -7.10 -31.39
N GLN A 488 -14.46 -8.39 -31.28
CA GLN A 488 -15.32 -9.55 -31.43
C GLN A 488 -15.94 -9.99 -30.09
N GLY A 489 -15.60 -9.35 -28.97
CA GLY A 489 -16.04 -9.75 -27.64
C GLY A 489 -15.26 -10.93 -27.06
N GLU A 490 -14.10 -11.26 -27.62
CA GLU A 490 -13.25 -12.35 -27.11
C GLU A 490 -12.19 -11.81 -26.15
N VAL A 491 -11.92 -12.55 -25.07
CA VAL A 491 -10.91 -12.15 -24.07
C VAL A 491 -9.51 -12.34 -24.63
N VAL A 492 -8.73 -11.26 -24.68
CA VAL A 492 -7.33 -11.30 -25.13
C VAL A 492 -6.33 -11.17 -23.99
N ALA A 493 -6.73 -10.54 -22.88
CA ALA A 493 -5.88 -10.31 -21.72
C ALA A 493 -6.73 -10.04 -20.47
N VAL A 494 -6.07 -9.97 -19.31
CA VAL A 494 -6.66 -9.57 -18.02
C VAL A 494 -6.06 -8.25 -17.60
N TYR A 495 -6.85 -7.32 -17.05
CA TYR A 495 -6.32 -6.10 -16.47
C TYR A 495 -5.61 -6.43 -15.14
N ALA A 496 -4.31 -6.11 -15.05
CA ALA A 496 -3.53 -6.31 -13.84
C ALA A 496 -3.35 -5.04 -13.03
N ARG A 497 -2.62 -4.04 -13.54
CA ARG A 497 -2.38 -2.78 -12.81
C ARG A 497 -1.94 -1.66 -13.74
N PRO A 498 -2.13 -0.38 -13.36
CA PRO A 498 -1.46 0.72 -14.03
C PRO A 498 0.06 0.55 -14.00
N THR A 499 0.74 0.84 -15.11
CA THR A 499 2.20 0.82 -15.18
C THR A 499 2.71 2.17 -14.72
N PRO A 500 3.67 2.26 -13.77
CA PRO A 500 4.18 3.55 -13.32
C PRO A 500 4.75 4.38 -14.49
N PRO A 501 4.62 5.73 -14.44
CA PRO A 501 5.17 6.60 -15.47
C PRO A 501 6.70 6.42 -15.58
N ALA A 502 7.24 6.72 -16.75
CA ALA A 502 8.69 6.68 -16.94
C ALA A 502 9.38 7.62 -15.94
N PRO A 503 10.62 7.35 -15.49
CA PRO A 503 11.31 8.18 -14.50
C PRO A 503 11.49 9.65 -14.90
N ASP A 504 11.38 9.96 -16.21
CA ASP A 504 11.51 11.31 -16.77
C ASP A 504 10.14 11.94 -17.12
N ALA A 505 9.03 11.26 -16.85
CA ALA A 505 7.68 11.79 -17.04
C ALA A 505 7.22 12.52 -15.76
N ASP A 506 6.39 13.55 -15.91
CA ASP A 506 5.85 14.31 -14.77
C ASP A 506 5.09 13.37 -13.84
N GLU A 507 5.51 13.28 -12.56
CA GLU A 507 4.90 12.39 -11.55
C GLU A 507 3.41 12.73 -11.27
N ALA A 508 2.95 13.91 -11.70
CA ALA A 508 1.57 14.35 -11.60
C ALA A 508 0.67 13.88 -12.77
N GLU A 509 1.23 13.27 -13.82
CA GLU A 509 0.46 12.77 -14.95
C GLU A 509 0.00 11.32 -14.73
N PRO A 510 -1.25 10.99 -15.11
CA PRO A 510 -1.71 9.62 -15.03
C PRO A 510 -0.83 8.71 -15.90
N PRO A 511 -0.61 7.45 -15.50
CA PRO A 511 0.17 6.53 -16.29
C PRO A 511 -0.47 6.39 -17.67
N ASP A 512 0.35 6.47 -18.71
CA ASP A 512 -0.14 6.34 -20.09
C ASP A 512 -0.58 4.91 -20.42
N THR A 513 -0.21 3.94 -19.58
CA THR A 513 -0.37 2.51 -19.84
C THR A 513 -0.72 1.69 -18.60
N PHE A 514 -1.28 0.51 -18.82
CA PHE A 514 -1.44 -0.53 -17.81
C PHE A 514 -0.93 -1.89 -18.31
N ASP A 515 -0.56 -2.74 -17.37
CA ASP A 515 -0.13 -4.12 -17.60
C ASP A 515 -1.32 -5.05 -17.76
N ALA A 516 -1.25 -5.88 -18.81
CA ALA A 516 -2.27 -6.88 -19.08
C ALA A 516 -1.66 -8.24 -19.47
N PRO A 517 -1.65 -9.22 -18.55
CA PRO A 517 -1.29 -10.60 -18.84
C PRO A 517 -2.19 -11.19 -19.94
N LEU A 518 -1.59 -11.93 -20.87
CA LEU A 518 -2.32 -12.47 -22.02
C LEU A 518 -3.22 -13.64 -21.61
N PHE A 519 -4.37 -13.77 -22.29
CA PHE A 519 -5.34 -14.85 -22.03
C PHE A 519 -4.73 -16.26 -22.20
N GLU A 520 -3.70 -16.40 -23.03
CA GLU A 520 -2.95 -17.66 -23.15
C GLU A 520 -2.43 -18.17 -21.79
N ARG A 521 -2.01 -17.29 -20.88
CA ARG A 521 -1.52 -17.67 -19.55
C ARG A 521 -2.64 -18.27 -18.69
N ILE A 522 -3.88 -17.81 -18.86
CA ILE A 522 -5.05 -18.43 -18.21
C ILE A 522 -5.25 -19.86 -18.74
N ARG A 523 -5.13 -20.07 -20.06
CA ARG A 523 -5.21 -21.42 -20.64
C ARG A 523 -4.14 -22.34 -20.07
N GLU A 524 -2.92 -21.84 -19.90
CA GLU A 524 -1.85 -22.59 -19.26
C GLU A 524 -2.24 -22.97 -17.82
N CYS A 525 -2.79 -22.04 -17.02
CA CYS A 525 -3.32 -22.38 -15.69
C CYS A 525 -4.39 -23.47 -15.75
N LEU A 526 -5.37 -23.36 -16.65
CA LEU A 526 -6.44 -24.36 -16.81
C LEU A 526 -5.91 -25.75 -17.19
N THR A 527 -4.86 -25.82 -18.03
CA THR A 527 -4.24 -27.11 -18.39
C THR A 527 -3.42 -27.75 -17.26
N HIS A 528 -3.02 -26.97 -16.26
CA HIS A 528 -2.23 -27.43 -15.11
C HIS A 528 -3.06 -27.47 -13.81
N ALA A 529 -4.35 -27.14 -13.86
CA ALA A 529 -5.28 -27.38 -12.77
C ALA A 529 -5.43 -28.90 -12.56
N PRO A 530 -5.36 -29.39 -11.31
CA PRO A 530 -5.19 -30.80 -10.97
C PRO A 530 -6.37 -31.71 -11.36
#